data_AF-A0AAP6AY71-F1
#
_entry.id   AF-A0AAP6AY71-F1
#
_cell.length_a   1.000
_cell.length_b   1.000
_cell.length_c   1.000
_cell.angle_alpha   90.00
_cell.angle_beta   90.00
_cell.angle_gamma   90.00
#
_symmetry.space_group_name_H-M   'P 1'
#
loop_
_entity.id
_entity.type
_entity.pdbx_description
1 polymer ?
#
loop_
_entity_poly.entity_id
_entity_poly.type
_entity_poly.pdbx_seq_one_letter_code
_entity_poly.pdbx_strand_id
1 'polypeptide(L)' 'MSEIKIIGIELAKTNFYPFNINDYGKTVGKIKFSRSNLLNLLVQ' A
#
# COMPACT_ATOMS: atom_id res chain seq x y z
N MET A 1 7.70 0.48 -16.09
CA MET A 1 7.01 0.14 -14.83
C MET A 1 5.81 1.06 -14.73
N SER A 2 4.58 0.55 -14.56
CA SER A 2 3.46 1.44 -14.26
C SER A 2 3.72 2.05 -12.88
N GLU A 3 3.68 3.37 -12.77
CA GLU A 3 3.79 4.05 -11.48
C GLU A 3 2.72 3.48 -10.54
N ILE A 4 3.15 2.81 -9.47
CA ILE A 4 2.25 2.35 -8.44
C ILE A 4 1.85 3.60 -7.66
N LYS A 5 0.72 4.21 -8.04
CA LYS A 5 0.10 5.26 -7.23
C LYS A 5 -0.39 4.59 -5.95
N ILE A 6 0.05 5.06 -4.79
CA ILE A 6 -0.42 4.61 -3.46
C ILE A 6 -1.07 5.82 -2.79
N ILE A 7 -2.31 5.68 -2.32
CA ILE A 7 -3.06 6.77 -1.70
C ILE A 7 -3.06 6.66 -0.17
N GLY A 8 -2.90 5.44 0.38
CA GLY A 8 -2.80 5.23 1.82
C GLY A 8 -2.20 3.88 2.21
N ILE A 9 -1.90 3.73 3.51
CA ILE A 9 -1.38 2.49 4.11
C ILE A 9 -2.16 2.21 5.39
N GLU A 10 -2.78 1.03 5.47
CA GLU A 10 -3.34 0.52 6.72
C GLU A 10 -2.27 -0.20 7.54
N LEU A 11 -2.15 0.19 8.80
CA LEU A 11 -1.20 -0.37 9.75
C LEU A 11 -1.86 -1.46 10.60
N ALA A 12 -1.35 -2.68 10.52
CA ALA A 12 -1.67 -3.75 11.46
C ALA A 12 -0.43 -4.09 12.31
N LYS A 13 -0.60 -4.91 13.35
CA LYS A 13 0.45 -5.24 14.34
C LYS A 13 1.80 -5.61 13.70
N THR A 14 1.79 -6.41 12.63
CA THR A 14 3.00 -6.90 11.94
C THR A 14 2.93 -6.78 10.43
N ASN A 15 1.83 -6.25 9.89
CA ASN A 15 1.56 -6.21 8.46
C ASN A 15 1.20 -4.79 8.04
N PHE A 16 1.52 -4.48 6.79
CA PHE A 16 1.21 -3.21 6.16
C PHE A 16 0.36 -3.48 4.93
N TYR A 17 -0.65 -2.65 4.70
CA TYR A 17 -1.53 -2.83 3.56
C TYR A 17 -1.62 -1.51 2.78
N PRO A 18 -0.72 -1.26 1.82
CA PRO A 18 -0.92 -0.18 0.87
C PRO A 18 -2.21 -0.41 0.09
N PHE A 19 -2.92 0.69 -0.17
CA PHE A 19 -4.16 0.66 -0.95
C PHE A 19 -4.31 1.94 -1.78
N ASN A 20 -5.20 1.84 -2.76
CA ASN A 20 -5.72 2.97 -3.51
C ASN A 20 -7.17 3.23 -3.17
N ILE A 21 -7.63 4.43 -3.48
CA ILE A 21 -9.02 4.83 -3.40
C ILE A 21 -9.50 5.00 -4.84
N ASN A 22 -10.59 4.34 -5.21
CA ASN A 22 -11.21 4.52 -6.52
C ASN A 22 -12.14 5.74 -6.53
N ASP A 23 -12.73 6.03 -7.69
CA ASP A 23 -13.59 7.21 -7.90
C ASP A 23 -14.86 7.22 -7.04
N TYR A 24 -15.21 6.07 -6.45
CA TYR A 24 -16.35 5.91 -5.54
C TYR A 24 -15.95 6.04 -4.06
N GLY A 25 -14.71 6.44 -3.76
CA GLY A 25 -14.20 6.53 -2.40
C GLY A 25 -13.92 5.18 -1.74
N LYS A 26 -13.94 4.07 -2.50
CA LYS A 26 -13.69 2.72 -1.95
C LYS A 26 -12.23 2.34 -2.05
N THR A 27 -11.74 1.66 -1.01
CA THR A 27 -10.40 1.08 -0.99
C THR A 27 -10.30 -0.07 -1.99
N VAL A 28 -9.29 -0.04 -2.86
CA VAL A 28 -8.99 -1.07 -3.86
C VAL A 28 -7.49 -1.41 -3.84
N GLY A 29 -7.14 -2.61 -4.32
CA GLY A 29 -5.72 -3.01 -4.44
C GLY A 29 -5.01 -3.19 -3.10
N LYS A 30 -5.75 -3.52 -2.03
CA LYS A 30 -5.18 -3.80 -0.71
C LYS A 30 -4.34 -5.08 -0.77
N ILE A 31 -3.02 -4.94 -0.70
CA ILE A 31 -2.07 -6.07 -0.74
C ILE A 31 -1.32 -6.14 0.57
N LYS A 32 -1.10 -7.35 1.10
CA LYS A 32 -0.32 -7.55 2.32
C LYS A 32 1.17 -7.38 2.04
N PHE A 33 1.80 -6.46 2.75
CA PHE A 33 3.25 -6.26 2.76
C PHE A 33 3.84 -6.63 4.12
N SER A 34 4.99 -7.30 4.07
CA SER A 34 5.89 -7.38 5.21
C SER A 34 6.57 -6.02 5.43
N ARG A 35 7.10 -5.80 6.64
CA ARG A 35 7.88 -4.60 6.96
C ARG A 35 9.05 -4.38 6.01
N SER A 36 9.78 -5.45 5.66
CA SER A 36 10.93 -5.37 4.76
C SER A 36 10.53 -4.96 3.35
N ASN A 37 9.44 -5.51 2.82
CA ASN A 37 8.95 -5.15 1.49
C ASN A 37 8.46 -3.69 1.44
N LEU A 38 7.84 -3.20 2.53
CA LEU A 38 7.44 -1.80 2.61
C LEU A 38 8.66 -0.86 2.62
N LEU A 39 9.69 -1.18 3.42
CA LEU A 39 10.90 -0.37 3.48
C LEU A 39 11.60 -0.30 2.11
N ASN A 40 11.66 -1.40 1.37
CA ASN A 40 12.21 -1.40 0.01
C ASN A 40 11.45 -0.48 -0.95
N LEU A 41 10.14 -0.26 -0.75
CA LEU A 41 9.35 0.68 -1.56
C LEU A 41 9.57 2.14 -1.14
N LEU A 42 9.85 2.40 0.13
CA LEU A 42 10.05 3.76 0.66
C LEU A 42 11.46 4.31 0.44
N VAL A 43 12.44 3.43 0.21
CA VAL A 43 13.87 3.78 0.03
C VAL A 43 14.19 4.15 -1.44
N GLN A 44 13.18 4.50 -2.24
CA GLN A 44 13.37 4.99 -3.61
C GLN A 44 14.08 6.35 -3.65
#